data_AF-A0A1H6VPD9-F1
#
_entry.id   AF-A0A1H6VPD9-F1
#
_cell.length_a   1.000
_cell.length_b   1.000
_cell.length_c   1.000
_cell.angle_alpha   90.00
_cell.angle_beta   90.00
_cell.angle_gamma   90.00
#
_symmetry.space_group_name_H-M   'P 1'
#
loop_
_entity.id
_entity.type
_entity.pdbx_description
1 polymer ?
#
loop_
_entity_poly.entity_id
_entity_poly.type
_entity_poly.pdbx_seq_one_letter_code
_entity_poly.pdbx_strand_id
1 'polypeptide(L)'
;MGYCRSTALTISKGASALMLSLLLATAAQARASEAAPAAPVPDSALTFVKDRHLGESLGWLGYQVASRTVAFSTLVEAVGRTKAQEIVQDELQYLQPQYQQEWDRNLAAAYAASFTPEELQALDIGDPEPEIANKFRTKQRDVGMDMKERSSELLKVYVSTALDNALKKAKP
;
A
#
# COMPACT_ATOMS: atom_id res chain seq x y z
N MET A 1 68.42 -8.79 -50.79
CA MET A 1 69.25 -8.19 -49.73
C MET A 1 68.35 -7.78 -48.58
N GLY A 2 68.78 -7.96 -47.34
CA GLY A 2 68.19 -7.28 -46.17
C GLY A 2 67.36 -8.16 -45.25
N TYR A 3 68.01 -8.65 -44.20
CA TYR A 3 67.50 -9.46 -43.10
C TYR A 3 66.48 -8.71 -42.21
N CYS A 4 65.62 -9.45 -41.50
CA CYS A 4 65.73 -9.54 -40.04
C CYS A 4 64.81 -10.62 -39.45
N ARG A 5 65.41 -11.42 -38.57
CA ARG A 5 64.82 -12.51 -37.79
C ARG A 5 64.27 -11.94 -36.49
N SER A 6 63.15 -12.46 -35.98
CA SER A 6 63.12 -13.11 -34.66
C SER A 6 61.74 -13.67 -34.29
N THR A 7 61.77 -14.97 -34.04
CA THR A 7 60.87 -15.86 -33.29
C THR A 7 60.70 -15.37 -31.82
N ALA A 8 59.68 -15.67 -31.01
CA ALA A 8 58.94 -16.92 -30.82
C ALA A 8 57.76 -16.76 -29.82
N LEU A 9 56.79 -17.70 -29.88
CA LEU A 9 56.09 -18.41 -28.77
C LEU A 9 55.21 -17.58 -27.79
N THR A 10 53.98 -17.93 -27.37
CA THR A 10 53.09 -19.14 -27.38
C THR A 10 51.77 -18.67 -26.71
N ILE A 11 50.52 -19.06 -27.03
CA ILE A 11 49.78 -20.32 -26.71
C ILE A 11 48.32 -20.09 -27.16
N SER A 12 47.76 -21.07 -27.91
CA SER A 12 46.46 -21.77 -27.75
C SER A 12 45.18 -20.93 -27.46
N LYS A 13 44.01 -21.12 -28.06
CA LYS A 13 43.39 -22.33 -28.64
C LYS A 13 42.16 -21.85 -29.44
N GLY A 14 42.10 -22.17 -30.72
CA GLY A 14 40.93 -21.92 -31.57
C GLY A 14 39.96 -23.09 -31.53
N ALA A 15 38.70 -22.79 -31.85
CA ALA A 15 37.73 -23.59 -32.62
C ALA A 15 36.33 -23.19 -32.14
N SER A 16 35.64 -22.38 -32.92
CA SER A 16 34.59 -22.85 -33.86
C SER A 16 33.23 -22.92 -33.17
N ALA A 17 32.41 -21.89 -33.39
CA ALA A 17 30.99 -21.97 -33.11
C ALA A 17 30.24 -21.96 -34.45
N LEU A 18 29.71 -23.14 -34.77
CA LEU A 18 28.79 -23.42 -35.87
C LEU A 18 27.54 -22.53 -35.78
N MET A 19 27.18 -21.92 -36.90
CA MET A 19 25.78 -21.63 -37.22
C MET A 19 25.06 -22.96 -37.53
N LEU A 20 23.87 -23.19 -36.98
CA LEU A 20 22.64 -23.40 -37.76
C LEU A 20 21.39 -23.50 -36.86
N SER A 21 20.46 -22.56 -37.08
CA SER A 21 19.00 -22.70 -37.11
C SER A 21 18.22 -23.41 -35.99
N LEU A 22 17.39 -22.63 -35.29
CA LEU A 22 15.99 -23.01 -35.05
C LEU A 22 15.12 -21.76 -34.84
N LEU A 23 14.34 -21.38 -35.86
CA LEU A 23 13.14 -20.57 -35.67
C LEU A 23 12.13 -21.43 -34.91
N LEU A 24 11.66 -20.99 -33.74
CA LEU A 24 10.29 -21.22 -33.30
C LEU A 24 9.91 -20.20 -32.21
N ALA A 25 8.69 -19.70 -32.33
CA ALA A 25 8.04 -18.66 -31.56
C ALA A 25 8.29 -18.67 -30.05
N THR A 26 8.60 -17.50 -29.48
CA THR A 26 8.26 -17.19 -28.10
C THR A 26 7.34 -15.98 -28.09
N ALA A 27 6.05 -16.29 -27.96
CA ALA A 27 5.01 -15.32 -27.71
C ALA A 27 5.35 -14.51 -26.46
N ALA A 28 5.02 -13.22 -26.52
CA ALA A 28 5.07 -12.30 -25.41
C ALA A 28 4.24 -12.85 -24.24
N GLN A 29 4.91 -13.41 -23.24
CA GLN A 29 4.29 -13.73 -21.97
C GLN A 29 4.22 -12.44 -21.16
N ALA A 30 3.27 -11.57 -21.50
CA ALA A 30 2.76 -10.58 -20.57
C ALA A 30 2.14 -11.35 -19.41
N ARG A 31 2.90 -11.57 -18.34
CA ARG A 31 2.33 -12.00 -17.07
C ARG A 31 1.46 -10.85 -16.58
N ALA A 32 0.16 -10.93 -16.88
CA ALA A 32 -0.82 -10.39 -15.98
C ALA A 32 -0.52 -10.99 -14.60
N SER A 33 -0.07 -10.16 -13.66
CA SER A 33 -0.20 -10.49 -12.25
C SER A 33 -1.68 -10.60 -11.99
N GLU A 34 -2.21 -11.81 -12.16
CA GLU A 34 -3.48 -12.18 -11.55
C GLU A 34 -3.21 -12.08 -10.05
N ALA A 35 -3.64 -10.97 -9.45
CA ALA A 35 -3.59 -10.79 -8.01
C ALA A 35 -4.37 -11.97 -7.43
N ALA A 36 -3.65 -12.90 -6.79
CA ALA A 36 -4.28 -13.99 -6.08
C ALA A 36 -5.36 -13.39 -5.17
N PRO A 37 -6.56 -14.00 -5.09
CA PRO A 37 -7.60 -13.50 -4.21
C PRO A 37 -7.00 -13.37 -2.82
N ALA A 38 -7.10 -12.17 -2.24
CA ALA A 38 -6.64 -11.93 -0.88
C ALA A 38 -7.25 -13.01 0.03
N ALA A 39 -6.41 -13.69 0.81
CA ALA A 39 -6.88 -14.73 1.72
C ALA A 39 -8.05 -14.18 2.57
N PRO A 40 -9.09 -14.99 2.81
CA PRO A 40 -10.25 -14.53 3.57
C PRO A 40 -9.78 -14.01 4.94
N VAL A 41 -10.18 -12.78 5.26
CA VAL A 41 -9.86 -12.15 6.54
C VAL A 41 -10.63 -12.90 7.64
N PRO A 42 -9.95 -13.38 8.70
CA PRO A 42 -10.64 -14.04 9.81
C PRO A 42 -11.66 -13.11 10.47
N ASP A 43 -12.85 -13.63 10.79
CA ASP A 43 -13.93 -12.86 11.44
C ASP A 43 -13.50 -12.27 12.79
N SER A 44 -12.58 -12.94 13.51
CA SER A 44 -12.00 -12.46 14.76
C SER A 44 -11.20 -11.17 14.58
N ALA A 45 -10.47 -11.02 13.47
CA ALA A 45 -9.70 -9.82 13.18
C ALA A 45 -10.59 -8.64 12.79
N LEU A 46 -11.68 -8.91 12.06
CA LEU A 46 -12.66 -7.88 11.75
C LEU A 46 -13.44 -7.44 12.98
N THR A 47 -13.77 -8.37 13.88
CA THR A 47 -14.40 -8.08 15.17
C THR A 47 -13.49 -7.21 16.03
N PHE A 48 -12.22 -7.61 16.18
CA PHE A 48 -11.21 -6.82 16.90
C PHE A 48 -11.09 -5.38 16.39
N VAL A 49 -11.08 -5.18 15.07
CA VAL A 49 -11.01 -3.83 14.48
C VAL A 49 -12.24 -2.98 14.82
N LYS A 50 -13.43 -3.59 14.80
CA LYS A 50 -14.70 -2.91 15.08
C LYS A 50 -14.85 -2.57 16.55
N ASP A 51 -14.63 -3.54 17.44
CA ASP A 51 -14.84 -3.39 18.88
C ASP A 51 -13.83 -2.41 19.50
N ARG A 52 -12.62 -2.35 18.92
CA ARG A 52 -11.59 -1.37 19.29
C ARG A 52 -11.67 -0.06 18.51
N HIS A 53 -12.66 0.13 17.64
CA HIS A 53 -12.86 1.35 16.84
C HIS A 53 -11.63 1.76 16.00
N LEU A 54 -10.78 0.80 15.62
CA LEU A 54 -9.51 1.10 14.93
C LEU A 54 -9.75 1.62 13.50
N GLY A 55 -10.89 1.25 12.92
CA GLY A 55 -11.36 1.71 11.62
C GLY A 55 -11.66 3.22 11.56
N GLU A 56 -11.98 3.87 12.68
CA GLU A 56 -12.30 5.30 12.74
C GLU A 56 -11.13 6.20 12.33
N SER A 57 -9.93 5.61 12.21
CA SER A 57 -8.74 6.28 11.73
C SER A 57 -8.81 6.80 10.29
N LEU A 58 -9.72 6.27 9.46
CA LEU A 58 -9.84 6.64 8.04
C LEU A 58 -10.07 8.14 7.82
N GLY A 59 -10.98 8.75 8.58
CA GLY A 59 -11.34 10.16 8.41
C GLY A 59 -10.15 11.10 8.66
N TRP A 60 -9.47 10.94 9.80
CA TRP A 60 -8.34 11.80 10.14
C TRP A 60 -7.12 11.56 9.25
N LEU A 61 -6.85 10.31 8.85
CA LEU A 61 -5.78 9.98 7.91
C LEU A 61 -6.06 10.58 6.53
N GLY A 62 -7.29 10.47 6.06
CA GLY A 62 -7.73 11.09 4.82
C GLY A 62 -7.47 12.59 4.82
N TYR A 63 -7.83 13.27 5.91
CA TYR A 63 -7.57 14.71 6.06
C TYR A 63 -6.07 15.05 6.13
N GLN A 64 -5.27 14.27 6.86
CA GLN A 64 -3.82 14.46 6.92
C GLN A 64 -3.18 14.37 5.54
N VAL A 65 -3.58 13.38 4.73
CA VAL A 65 -3.11 13.25 3.35
C VAL A 65 -3.60 14.42 2.50
N ALA A 66 -4.91 14.73 2.56
CA ALA A 66 -5.51 15.82 1.79
C ALA A 66 -4.81 17.17 2.04
N SER A 67 -4.57 17.51 3.31
CA SER A 67 -3.96 18.78 3.72
C SER A 67 -2.54 19.03 3.21
N ARG A 68 -1.86 17.99 2.71
CA ARG A 68 -0.49 18.06 2.18
C ARG A 68 -0.47 18.13 0.65
N THR A 69 -1.63 18.19 0.01
CA THR A 69 -1.77 18.24 -1.46
C THR A 69 -1.82 19.67 -1.98
N VAL A 70 -1.44 19.85 -3.24
CA VAL A 70 -1.59 21.12 -3.95
C VAL A 70 -3.07 21.50 -4.09
N ALA A 71 -3.97 20.53 -4.30
CA ALA A 71 -5.40 20.77 -4.39
C ALA A 71 -5.96 21.43 -3.12
N PHE A 72 -5.48 21.02 -1.93
CA PHE A 72 -5.84 21.67 -0.69
C PHE A 72 -5.32 23.12 -0.62
N SER A 73 -4.08 23.37 -1.04
CA SER A 73 -3.56 24.74 -1.15
C SER A 73 -4.41 25.62 -2.07
N THR A 74 -4.85 25.09 -3.22
CA THR A 74 -5.76 25.80 -4.13
C THR A 74 -7.11 26.13 -3.48
N LEU A 75 -7.67 25.21 -2.68
CA LEU A 75 -8.87 25.50 -1.89
C LEU A 75 -8.63 26.63 -0.89
N VAL A 76 -7.50 26.61 -0.18
CA VAL A 76 -7.13 27.64 0.78
C VAL A 76 -7.02 29.02 0.11
N GLU A 77 -6.45 29.09 -1.09
CA GLU A 77 -6.37 30.32 -1.88
C GLU A 77 -7.74 30.84 -2.31
N ALA A 78 -8.66 29.93 -2.68
CA ALA A 78 -9.99 30.30 -3.17
C ALA A 78 -10.95 30.77 -2.07
N VAL A 79 -10.98 30.08 -0.92
CA VAL A 79 -12.01 30.29 0.12
C VAL A 79 -11.45 30.59 1.51
N GLY A 80 -10.13 30.64 1.66
CA GLY A 80 -9.46 30.79 2.94
C GLY A 80 -9.32 29.47 3.70
N ARG A 81 -8.37 29.42 4.64
CA ARG A 81 -7.97 28.18 5.32
C ARG A 81 -9.10 27.50 6.08
N THR A 82 -9.82 28.24 6.92
CA THR A 82 -10.89 27.68 7.75
C THR A 82 -11.97 27.04 6.87
N LYS A 83 -12.39 27.73 5.82
CA LYS A 83 -13.43 27.22 4.93
C LYS A 83 -12.97 26.02 4.10
N ALA A 84 -11.72 26.02 3.64
CA ALA A 84 -11.13 24.88 2.97
C ALA A 84 -11.08 23.64 3.87
N GLN A 85 -10.76 23.81 5.15
CA GLN A 85 -10.77 22.72 6.14
C GLN A 85 -12.17 22.14 6.33
N GLU A 86 -13.17 23.00 6.57
CA GLU A 86 -14.58 22.59 6.70
C GLU A 86 -15.04 21.79 5.49
N ILE A 87 -14.87 22.34 4.27
CA ILE A 87 -15.35 21.68 3.04
C ILE A 87 -14.70 20.31 2.86
N VAL A 88 -13.39 20.19 3.09
CA VAL A 88 -12.68 18.92 2.92
C VAL A 88 -13.07 17.91 3.99
N GLN A 89 -13.22 18.34 5.25
CA GLN A 89 -13.68 17.46 6.32
C GLN A 89 -15.10 16.95 6.08
N ASP A 90 -16.01 17.82 5.62
CA ASP A 90 -17.38 17.45 5.28
C ASP A 90 -17.41 16.43 4.14
N GLU A 91 -16.59 16.61 3.09
CA GLU A 91 -16.49 15.66 1.98
C GLU A 91 -15.93 14.31 2.41
N LEU A 92 -14.87 14.32 3.22
CA LEU A 92 -14.30 13.09 3.76
C LEU A 92 -15.34 12.35 4.61
N GLN A 93 -16.01 13.05 5.53
CA GLN A 93 -17.05 12.46 6.37
C GLN A 93 -18.22 11.90 5.54
N TYR A 94 -18.65 12.62 4.51
CA TYR A 94 -19.71 12.18 3.60
C TYR A 94 -19.34 10.91 2.83
N LEU A 95 -18.09 10.81 2.38
CA LEU A 95 -17.60 9.66 1.62
C LEU A 95 -17.23 8.47 2.51
N GLN A 96 -16.83 8.71 3.77
CA GLN A 96 -16.27 7.70 4.67
C GLN A 96 -17.08 6.39 4.70
N PRO A 97 -18.42 6.37 4.82
CA PRO A 97 -19.19 5.13 4.86
C PRO A 97 -19.01 4.21 3.64
N GLN A 98 -18.69 4.78 2.47
CA GLN A 98 -18.47 4.02 1.23
C GLN A 98 -17.13 3.28 1.23
N TYR A 99 -16.14 3.81 1.96
CA TYR A 99 -14.77 3.29 2.01
C TYR A 99 -14.47 2.53 3.32
N GLN A 100 -15.29 2.73 4.36
CA GLN A 100 -15.09 2.18 5.69
C GLN A 100 -15.00 0.65 5.70
N GLN A 101 -15.88 -0.03 4.96
CA GLN A 101 -15.90 -1.49 4.94
C GLN A 101 -14.58 -2.08 4.44
N GLU A 102 -14.04 -1.56 3.35
CA GLU A 102 -12.78 -2.05 2.77
C GLU A 102 -11.58 -1.63 3.62
N TRP A 103 -11.64 -0.44 4.21
CA TRP A 103 -10.64 0.02 5.18
C TRP A 103 -10.54 -0.91 6.39
N ASP A 104 -11.69 -1.26 6.99
CA ASP A 104 -11.76 -2.16 8.15
C ASP A 104 -11.25 -3.55 7.79
N ARG A 105 -11.57 -4.05 6.59
CA ARG A 105 -11.06 -5.33 6.09
C ARG A 105 -9.55 -5.32 5.92
N ASN A 106 -8.98 -4.26 5.35
CA ASN A 106 -7.53 -4.12 5.20
C ASN A 106 -6.83 -4.04 6.56
N LEU A 107 -7.43 -3.33 7.52
CA LEU A 107 -6.89 -3.22 8.86
C LEU A 107 -6.93 -4.57 9.59
N ALA A 108 -8.05 -5.29 9.46
CA ALA A 108 -8.20 -6.63 10.01
C ALA A 108 -7.21 -7.61 9.39
N ALA A 109 -6.99 -7.55 8.06
CA ALA A 109 -5.98 -8.35 7.38
C ALA A 109 -4.56 -8.04 7.89
N ALA A 110 -4.26 -6.77 8.16
CA ALA A 110 -2.97 -6.35 8.70
C ALA A 110 -2.71 -6.88 10.12
N TYR A 111 -3.75 -6.90 10.96
CA TYR A 111 -3.66 -7.56 12.26
C TYR A 111 -3.56 -9.08 12.13
N ALA A 112 -4.34 -9.72 11.27
CA ALA A 112 -4.31 -11.17 11.05
C ALA A 112 -2.95 -11.67 10.51
N ALA A 113 -2.16 -10.81 9.86
CA ALA A 113 -0.80 -11.15 9.43
C ALA A 113 0.20 -11.28 10.60
N SER A 114 -0.09 -10.66 11.76
CA SER A 114 0.81 -10.62 12.92
C SER A 114 0.28 -11.34 14.16
N PHE A 115 -1.02 -11.63 14.23
CA PHE A 115 -1.68 -12.20 15.40
C PHE A 115 -2.60 -13.35 15.02
N THR A 116 -2.70 -14.34 15.92
CA THR A 116 -3.70 -15.40 15.80
C THR A 116 -5.07 -14.91 16.25
N PRO A 117 -6.16 -15.60 15.89
CA PRO A 117 -7.50 -15.30 16.39
C PRO A 117 -7.59 -15.21 17.93
N GLU A 118 -6.92 -16.13 18.63
CA GLU A 118 -6.91 -16.21 20.09
C GLU A 118 -6.17 -15.02 20.71
N GLU A 119 -5.05 -14.62 20.11
CA GLU A 119 -4.30 -13.43 20.54
C GLU A 119 -5.12 -12.15 20.36
N LEU A 120 -5.83 -12.02 19.23
CA LEU A 120 -6.71 -10.87 18.98
C LEU A 120 -7.89 -10.83 19.95
N GLN A 121 -8.47 -11.98 20.29
CA GLN A 121 -9.52 -12.07 21.30
C GLN A 121 -9.02 -11.71 22.70
N ALA A 122 -7.84 -12.22 23.09
CA ALA A 122 -7.22 -11.89 24.38
C ALA A 122 -6.88 -10.40 24.49
N LEU A 123 -6.41 -9.81 23.39
CA LEU A 123 -6.22 -8.37 23.30
C LEU A 123 -7.56 -7.67 23.49
N ASP A 124 -8.59 -8.04 22.75
CA ASP A 124 -9.90 -7.37 22.78
C ASP A 124 -10.50 -7.26 24.19
N ILE A 125 -10.48 -8.36 24.95
CA ILE A 125 -10.97 -8.47 26.33
C ILE A 125 -10.25 -7.48 27.28
N GLY A 126 -9.04 -7.04 26.95
CA GLY A 126 -8.32 -6.00 27.68
C GLY A 126 -7.42 -6.50 28.80
N ASP A 127 -7.33 -7.81 29.01
CA ASP A 127 -6.42 -8.46 29.96
C ASP A 127 -5.53 -9.52 29.28
N PRO A 128 -4.71 -9.15 28.29
CA PRO A 128 -3.83 -10.08 27.60
C PRO A 128 -2.65 -10.49 28.50
N GLU A 129 -2.25 -11.75 28.40
CA GLU A 129 -0.99 -12.25 28.98
C GLU A 129 0.19 -11.31 28.63
N PRO A 130 1.18 -11.13 29.53
CA PRO A 130 2.29 -10.20 29.31
C PRO A 130 3.03 -10.40 27.99
N GLU A 131 3.14 -11.65 27.53
CA GLU A 131 3.72 -12.00 26.24
C GLU A 131 2.91 -11.43 25.06
N ILE A 132 1.59 -11.60 25.08
CA ILE A 132 0.68 -11.07 24.04
C ILE A 132 0.69 -9.54 24.08
N ALA A 133 0.68 -8.93 25.26
CA ALA A 133 0.76 -7.49 25.42
C ALA A 133 2.10 -6.92 24.89
N ASN A 134 3.20 -7.63 25.11
CA ASN A 134 4.51 -7.24 24.59
C ASN A 134 4.55 -7.38 23.06
N LYS A 135 4.10 -8.53 22.53
CA LYS A 135 3.96 -8.76 21.09
C LYS A 135 3.13 -7.65 20.44
N PHE A 136 2.00 -7.27 21.04
CA PHE A 136 1.15 -6.20 20.53
C PHE A 136 1.89 -4.88 20.36
N ARG A 137 2.69 -4.48 21.36
CA ARG A 137 3.49 -3.25 21.29
C ARG A 137 4.58 -3.34 20.23
N THR A 138 5.29 -4.46 20.16
CA THR A 138 6.38 -4.64 19.18
C THR A 138 5.87 -4.69 17.74
N LYS A 139 4.68 -5.24 17.51
CA LYS A 139 4.12 -5.45 16.17
C LYS A 139 3.36 -4.26 15.58
N GLN A 140 3.11 -3.19 16.34
CA GLN A 140 2.39 -2.00 15.84
C GLN A 140 2.98 -1.43 14.56
N ARG A 141 4.32 -1.35 14.48
CA ARG A 141 5.01 -0.83 13.29
C ARG A 141 4.81 -1.73 12.07
N ASP A 142 4.87 -3.04 12.27
CA ASP A 142 4.71 -4.02 11.20
C ASP A 142 3.26 -4.01 10.67
N VAL A 143 2.27 -3.97 11.58
CA VAL A 143 0.84 -3.79 11.23
C VAL A 143 0.62 -2.48 10.47
N GLY A 144 1.22 -1.38 10.93
CA GLY A 144 1.10 -0.08 10.24
C GLY A 144 1.71 -0.07 8.84
N MET A 145 2.82 -0.78 8.63
CA MET A 145 3.43 -0.96 7.31
C MET A 145 2.54 -1.79 6.39
N ASP A 146 2.04 -2.93 6.86
CA ASP A 146 1.16 -3.81 6.08
C ASP A 146 -0.16 -3.10 5.75
N MET A 147 -0.74 -2.36 6.71
CA MET A 147 -1.93 -1.54 6.48
C MET A 147 -1.70 -0.47 5.40
N LYS A 148 -0.55 0.19 5.42
CA LYS A 148 -0.17 1.17 4.39
C LYS A 148 -0.09 0.51 3.02
N GLU A 149 0.52 -0.66 2.92
CA GLU A 149 0.65 -1.41 1.67
C GLU A 149 -0.74 -1.75 1.11
N ARG A 150 -1.60 -2.37 1.94
CA ARG A 150 -2.97 -2.79 1.57
C ARG A 150 -3.90 -1.62 1.19
N SER A 151 -3.79 -0.50 1.90
CA SER A 151 -4.78 0.59 1.82
C SER A 151 -4.31 1.81 1.05
N SER A 152 -3.10 1.81 0.48
CA SER A 152 -2.54 2.97 -0.21
C SER A 152 -3.43 3.48 -1.35
N GLU A 153 -3.88 2.58 -2.24
CA GLU A 153 -4.77 2.96 -3.35
C GLU A 153 -6.18 3.31 -2.87
N LEU A 154 -6.73 2.60 -1.87
CA LEU A 154 -8.02 2.94 -1.27
C LEU A 154 -8.01 4.37 -0.71
N LEU A 155 -6.98 4.70 0.08
CA LEU A 155 -6.82 6.01 0.70
C LEU A 155 -6.62 7.10 -0.36
N LYS A 156 -5.87 6.81 -1.42
CA LYS A 156 -5.68 7.72 -2.55
C LYS A 156 -7.00 8.03 -3.25
N VAL A 157 -7.81 7.02 -3.60
CA VAL A 157 -9.11 7.21 -4.26
C VAL A 157 -10.05 8.00 -3.37
N TYR A 158 -10.16 7.62 -2.09
CA TYR A 158 -10.97 8.32 -1.10
C TYR A 158 -10.61 9.81 -0.98
N VAL A 159 -9.32 10.12 -0.82
CA VAL A 159 -8.83 11.50 -0.67
C VAL A 159 -8.98 12.30 -1.97
N SER A 160 -8.65 11.71 -3.12
CA SER A 160 -8.78 12.40 -4.41
C SER A 160 -10.24 12.77 -4.70
N THR A 161 -11.17 11.86 -4.42
CA THR A 161 -12.61 12.10 -4.60
C THR A 161 -13.11 13.23 -3.70
N ALA A 162 -12.69 13.24 -2.43
CA ALA A 162 -13.03 14.30 -1.48
C ALA A 162 -12.51 15.67 -1.93
N LEU A 163 -11.25 15.73 -2.38
CA LEU A 163 -10.63 16.96 -2.88
C LEU A 163 -11.30 17.46 -4.16
N ASP A 164 -11.63 16.57 -5.09
CA ASP A 164 -12.31 16.93 -6.34
C ASP A 164 -13.72 17.50 -6.09
N ASN A 165 -14.46 16.91 -5.14
CA ASN A 165 -15.76 17.44 -4.73
C ASN A 165 -15.62 18.78 -4.02
N ALA A 166 -14.64 18.90 -3.11
CA ALA A 166 -14.36 20.15 -2.42
C ALA A 166 -14.01 21.29 -3.39
N LEU A 167 -13.18 21.01 -4.41
CA LEU A 167 -12.84 21.97 -5.46
C LEU A 167 -14.06 22.41 -6.27
N LYS A 168 -15.02 21.52 -6.53
CA LYS A 168 -16.28 21.90 -7.19
C LYS A 168 -17.13 22.80 -6.30
N LYS A 169 -17.15 22.55 -4.99
CA LYS A 169 -17.90 23.35 -4.00
C LYS A 169 -17.27 24.72 -3.71
N ALA A 170 -15.96 24.86 -3.88
CA ALA A 170 -15.24 26.10 -3.66
C ALA A 170 -15.26 27.06 -4.86
N LYS A 171 -15.76 26.61 -6.02
CA LYS A 171 -15.94 27.49 -7.19
C LYS A 171 -17.10 28.46 -6.93
N PRO A 172 -16.92 29.75 -7.22
CA PRO A 172 -17.99 30.75 -7.11
C PRO A 172 -19.10 30.54 -8.14
#